data_AF-A0A382MKC9-F1
#
_entry.id   AF-A0A382MKC9-F1
#
_cell.length_a   1.000
_cell.length_b   1.000
_cell.length_c   1.000
_cell.angle_alpha   90.00
_cell.angle_beta   90.00
_cell.angle_gamma   90.00
#
_symmetry.space_group_name_H-M   'P 1'
#
loop_
_entity.id
_entity.type
_entity.pdbx_description
1 polymer ?
#
loop_
_entity_poly.entity_id
_entity_poly.type
_entity_poly.pdbx_seq_one_letter_code
_entity_poly.pdbx_strand_id
1 'polypeptide(L)'
;YILDVSAELTGSIQFSESKVMGGAIGYATENYMMDTGKVVLQLMEIAGSDVTTKIRTTSGTSASNTEGYSGGNETSFNLLAGSSALEVSPNENVDFTQPTMVASQENEDNQMSGNKSFEVLATLSTGVENITPVIDTQRMGMICVQNRINNINVNTDYYSSGVLTADTTPATGTIFGDSYSPKTAGEGDANAAIYITRKISLANASTSLKIMFDAIVFSSAYIDVFYKVLKSDDTTAFESITWSEMTIDKAVSESKDYGNFRERTYEVAGLDGFIAFAVKIIMRGTKSTEPPFIKDFRTIALAL
;
A
#
# COMPACT_ATOMS: atom_id res chain seq x y z
N TYR A 1 2.57 5.12 14.29
CA TYR A 1 3.02 4.60 15.61
C TYR A 1 1.89 4.77 16.60
N ILE A 2 1.39 3.68 17.17
CA ILE A 2 0.55 3.72 18.36
C ILE A 2 1.53 3.51 19.52
N LEU A 3 1.69 4.52 20.36
CA LEU A 3 2.51 4.43 21.58
C LEU A 3 1.65 3.72 22.62
N ASP A 4 1.97 2.46 22.92
CA ASP A 4 1.34 1.73 24.02
C ASP A 4 1.96 2.18 25.34
N VAL A 5 1.23 3.05 26.04
CA VAL A 5 1.58 3.55 27.38
C VAL A 5 0.82 2.83 28.49
N SER A 6 0.15 1.71 28.18
CA SER A 6 -0.69 0.97 29.14
C SER A 6 0.09 0.48 30.36
N ALA A 7 1.38 0.15 30.20
CA ALA A 7 2.25 -0.26 31.30
C ALA A 7 2.56 0.89 32.28
N GLU A 8 2.52 2.15 31.82
CA GLU A 8 2.76 3.36 32.64
C GLU A 8 1.45 3.92 33.24
N LEU A 9 0.30 3.44 32.76
CA LEU A 9 -1.01 3.96 33.08
C LEU A 9 -1.74 3.01 34.06
N THR A 10 -1.74 3.36 35.34
CA THR A 10 -2.45 2.59 36.38
C THR A 10 -3.95 2.91 36.37
N GLY A 11 -4.78 1.93 35.98
CA GLY A 11 -6.25 2.01 36.01
C GLY A 11 -6.91 2.05 34.63
N SER A 12 -8.24 1.93 34.57
CA SER A 12 -9.01 2.04 33.33
C SER A 12 -9.13 3.52 32.95
N ILE A 13 -8.34 3.97 31.96
CA ILE A 13 -8.28 5.38 31.57
C ILE A 13 -9.03 5.56 30.26
N GLN A 14 -9.94 6.54 30.23
CA GLN A 14 -10.61 6.97 29.01
C GLN A 14 -9.88 8.19 28.46
N PHE A 15 -9.47 8.14 27.20
CA PHE A 15 -8.89 9.28 26.51
C PHE A 15 -10.02 10.18 25.99
N SER A 16 -10.06 11.44 26.40
CA SER A 16 -11.11 12.40 26.00
C SER A 16 -10.68 13.35 24.88
N GLU A 17 -9.39 13.41 24.57
CA GLU A 17 -8.82 14.32 23.57
C GLU A 17 -7.61 13.68 22.89
N SER A 18 -7.35 14.04 21.64
CA SER A 18 -6.10 13.74 20.95
C SER A 18 -5.26 15.00 20.85
N LYS A 19 -3.95 14.89 21.13
CA LYS A 19 -3.02 16.00 21.03
C LYS A 19 -1.73 15.55 20.35
N VAL A 20 -1.31 16.27 19.32
CA VAL A 20 0.01 16.08 18.72
C VAL A 20 1.03 16.75 19.62
N MET A 21 1.81 15.96 20.36
CA MET A 21 2.86 16.43 21.25
C MET A 21 4.20 15.87 20.81
N GLY A 22 5.25 16.70 20.88
CA GLY A 22 6.63 16.28 20.70
C GLY A 22 7.44 16.66 21.94
N GLY A 23 8.48 15.88 22.24
CA GLY A 23 9.39 16.16 23.34
C GLY A 23 10.71 15.41 23.15
N ALA A 24 11.77 15.86 23.83
CA ALA A 24 13.12 15.30 23.67
C ALA A 24 13.31 13.88 24.27
N ILE A 25 12.27 13.30 24.87
CA ILE A 25 12.34 12.03 25.63
C ILE A 25 11.75 10.86 24.83
N GLY A 26 10.84 11.12 23.88
CA GLY A 26 10.21 10.07 23.09
C GLY A 26 11.02 9.74 21.84
N TYR A 27 11.62 8.55 21.79
CA TYR A 27 12.27 8.02 20.60
C TYR A 27 11.35 6.97 19.97
N ALA A 28 11.06 7.12 18.68
CA ALA A 28 10.40 6.10 17.89
C ALA A 28 11.41 5.53 16.89
N THR A 29 11.65 4.24 16.96
CA THR A 29 12.44 3.51 15.96
C THR A 29 11.52 2.93 14.90
N GLU A 30 12.03 2.79 13.68
CA GLU A 30 11.23 2.33 12.55
C GLU A 30 11.81 1.08 11.89
N ASN A 31 10.92 0.24 11.37
CA ASN A 31 11.29 -0.87 10.50
C ASN A 31 11.21 -0.39 9.06
N TYR A 32 12.17 -0.80 8.24
CA TYR A 32 12.14 -0.54 6.80
C TYR A 32 11.47 -1.72 6.11
N MET A 33 10.20 -1.53 5.74
CA MET A 33 9.44 -2.49 4.96
C MET A 33 9.91 -2.51 3.50
N MET A 34 9.86 -3.67 2.85
CA MET A 34 10.22 -3.84 1.46
C MET A 34 9.37 -4.92 0.77
N ASP A 35 8.76 -4.52 -0.33
CA ASP A 35 8.12 -5.40 -1.32
C ASP A 35 9.08 -5.67 -2.49
N THR A 36 9.90 -4.67 -2.82
CA THR A 36 11.02 -4.79 -3.75
C THR A 36 12.30 -4.35 -3.03
N GLY A 37 13.34 -5.19 -3.14
CA GLY A 37 14.65 -4.92 -2.57
C GLY A 37 15.69 -4.72 -3.66
N LYS A 38 16.68 -3.87 -3.39
CA LYS A 38 17.90 -3.79 -4.22
C LYS A 38 19.13 -3.71 -3.33
N VAL A 39 19.91 -4.78 -3.37
CA VAL A 39 21.20 -4.86 -2.69
C VAL A 39 22.24 -4.12 -3.54
N VAL A 40 22.81 -3.05 -2.98
CA VAL A 40 23.87 -2.29 -3.63
C VAL A 40 25.21 -2.84 -3.15
N LEU A 41 25.91 -3.54 -4.03
CA LEU A 41 27.28 -4.01 -3.81
C LEU A 41 28.11 -3.74 -5.05
N GLN A 42 29.35 -3.31 -4.84
CA GLN A 42 30.33 -3.15 -5.91
C GLN A 42 31.26 -4.36 -5.87
N LEU A 43 31.27 -5.13 -6.96
CA LEU A 43 32.03 -6.36 -7.10
C LEU A 43 33.06 -6.19 -8.22
N MET A 44 34.27 -6.69 -7.98
CA MET A 44 35.28 -6.85 -9.01
C MET A 44 35.58 -8.34 -9.17
N GLU A 45 35.04 -8.91 -10.23
CA GLU A 45 35.29 -10.28 -10.65
C GLU A 45 36.33 -10.29 -11.77
N ILE A 46 37.31 -11.19 -11.64
CA ILE A 46 38.34 -11.43 -12.65
C ILE A 46 38.09 -12.82 -13.23
N ALA A 47 38.41 -13.05 -14.50
CA ALA A 47 38.22 -14.35 -15.15
C ALA A 47 38.84 -15.49 -14.32
N GLY A 48 38.03 -16.50 -13.99
CA GLY A 48 38.41 -17.60 -13.11
C GLY A 48 38.01 -17.43 -11.63
N SER A 49 37.38 -16.30 -11.27
CA SER A 49 36.72 -16.07 -9.98
C SER A 49 35.23 -15.76 -10.15
N ASP A 50 34.45 -15.98 -9.09
CA ASP A 50 33.00 -15.78 -9.08
C ASP A 50 32.51 -15.33 -7.68
N VAL A 51 31.45 -14.52 -7.63
CA VAL A 51 30.79 -14.07 -6.40
C VAL A 51 29.31 -14.37 -6.45
N THR A 52 28.88 -15.41 -5.72
CA THR A 52 27.46 -15.69 -5.54
C THR A 52 26.91 -14.89 -4.37
N THR A 53 25.88 -14.06 -4.61
CA THR A 53 25.22 -13.26 -3.57
C THR A 53 23.85 -13.83 -3.22
N LYS A 54 23.60 -14.04 -1.94
CA LYS A 54 22.30 -14.45 -1.40
C LYS A 54 21.85 -13.51 -0.31
N ILE A 55 20.55 -13.37 -0.12
CA ILE A 55 19.95 -12.60 0.97
C ILE A 55 19.07 -13.46 1.86
N ARG A 56 19.06 -13.13 3.14
CA ARG A 56 18.08 -13.58 4.11
C ARG A 56 17.33 -12.37 4.63
N THR A 57 16.03 -12.39 4.42
CA THR A 57 15.12 -11.32 4.84
C THR A 57 14.25 -11.80 5.99
N THR A 58 13.75 -10.86 6.77
CA THR A 58 12.72 -11.11 7.79
C THR A 58 11.35 -10.81 7.23
N SER A 59 10.36 -11.64 7.51
CA SER A 59 8.98 -11.41 7.10
C SER A 59 8.40 -10.17 7.78
N GLY A 60 7.64 -9.38 7.00
CA GLY A 60 6.83 -8.29 7.50
C GLY A 60 5.33 -8.59 7.34
N THR A 61 4.48 -7.62 7.67
CA THR A 61 3.03 -7.72 7.55
C THR A 61 2.49 -6.55 6.74
N SER A 62 1.51 -6.82 5.87
CA SER A 62 0.85 -5.79 5.06
C SER A 62 0.02 -4.82 5.92
N ALA A 63 -0.40 -3.68 5.37
CA ALA A 63 -1.09 -2.64 6.16
C ALA A 63 -2.50 -3.05 6.64
N SER A 64 -3.21 -3.88 5.88
CA SER A 64 -4.59 -4.28 6.14
C SER A 64 -4.81 -5.74 5.74
N ASN A 65 -5.74 -6.42 6.40
CA ASN A 65 -6.26 -7.73 5.95
C ASN A 65 -7.61 -7.56 5.21
N THR A 66 -8.31 -8.67 4.97
CA THR A 66 -9.63 -8.70 4.32
C THR A 66 -10.69 -7.90 5.07
N GLU A 67 -10.64 -7.89 6.41
CA GLU A 67 -11.54 -7.12 7.26
C GLU A 67 -11.20 -5.62 7.30
N GLY A 68 -10.04 -5.23 6.79
CA GLY A 68 -9.62 -3.84 6.59
C GLY A 68 -8.80 -3.23 7.74
N TYR A 69 -8.92 -3.78 8.95
CA TYR A 69 -8.12 -3.41 10.14
C TYR A 69 -7.15 -4.53 10.55
N SER A 70 -6.23 -4.24 11.49
CA SER A 70 -5.40 -5.22 12.19
C SER A 70 -4.29 -5.91 11.36
N GLY A 71 -3.58 -5.16 10.51
CA GLY A 71 -2.46 -5.69 9.72
C GLY A 71 -2.88 -6.77 8.72
N GLY A 72 -2.01 -7.12 7.78
CA GLY A 72 -2.22 -8.24 6.86
C GLY A 72 -2.21 -9.60 7.56
N ASN A 73 -2.54 -10.66 6.82
CA ASN A 73 -2.58 -12.04 7.33
C ASN A 73 -1.19 -12.68 7.50
N GLU A 74 -0.11 -11.97 7.13
CA GLU A 74 1.26 -12.46 7.22
C GLU A 74 1.82 -12.36 8.65
N THR A 75 2.64 -13.34 9.04
CA THR A 75 3.34 -13.33 10.33
C THR A 75 4.66 -12.56 10.21
N SER A 76 4.81 -11.49 11.00
CA SER A 76 6.05 -10.71 11.08
C SER A 76 7.17 -11.40 11.89
N PHE A 77 8.40 -10.91 11.73
CA PHE A 77 9.59 -11.26 12.52
C PHE A 77 10.10 -12.69 12.36
N ASN A 78 9.79 -13.35 11.25
CA ASN A 78 10.38 -14.65 10.91
C ASN A 78 11.54 -14.47 9.92
N LEU A 79 12.76 -14.72 10.40
CA LEU A 79 13.95 -14.68 9.54
C LEU A 79 14.01 -15.94 8.67
N LEU A 80 14.21 -15.73 7.37
CA LEU A 80 14.37 -16.83 6.42
C LEU A 80 15.51 -17.77 6.84
N ALA A 81 15.26 -19.08 6.82
CA ALA A 81 16.30 -20.07 7.12
C ALA A 81 17.47 -19.96 6.13
N GLY A 82 18.70 -20.23 6.57
CA GLY A 82 19.89 -20.13 5.71
C GLY A 82 19.83 -21.03 4.48
N SER A 83 19.20 -22.21 4.58
CA SER A 83 18.94 -23.11 3.45
C SER A 83 17.97 -22.56 2.40
N SER A 84 17.18 -21.54 2.77
CA SER A 84 16.17 -20.90 1.93
C SER A 84 16.59 -19.50 1.48
N ALA A 85 17.85 -19.10 1.73
CA ALA A 85 18.37 -17.81 1.31
C ALA A 85 18.15 -17.59 -0.19
N LEU A 86 17.61 -16.43 -0.55
CA LEU A 86 17.28 -16.08 -1.92
C LEU A 86 18.53 -15.62 -2.64
N GLU A 87 18.86 -16.26 -3.76
CA GLU A 87 19.95 -15.81 -4.62
C GLU A 87 19.55 -14.55 -5.39
N VAL A 88 20.44 -13.56 -5.39
CA VAL A 88 20.16 -12.24 -5.97
C VAL A 88 21.36 -11.73 -6.73
N SER A 89 21.09 -11.05 -7.84
CA SER A 89 22.10 -10.27 -8.55
C SER A 89 22.26 -8.90 -7.86
N PRO A 90 23.47 -8.52 -7.43
CA PRO A 90 23.69 -7.19 -6.90
C PRO A 90 23.35 -6.09 -7.91
N ASN A 91 22.87 -4.95 -7.40
CA ASN A 91 22.42 -3.78 -8.14
C ASN A 91 21.18 -3.97 -9.02
N GLU A 92 20.53 -5.13 -8.98
CA GLU A 92 19.25 -5.39 -9.62
C GLU A 92 18.11 -5.36 -8.60
N ASN A 93 16.88 -5.17 -9.10
CA ASN A 93 15.69 -5.24 -8.27
C ASN A 93 15.29 -6.69 -8.06
N VAL A 94 14.84 -7.00 -6.85
CA VAL A 94 14.32 -8.30 -6.46
C VAL A 94 12.94 -8.08 -5.86
N ASP A 95 11.93 -8.60 -6.53
CA ASP A 95 10.55 -8.54 -6.06
C ASP A 95 10.25 -9.72 -5.14
N PHE A 96 9.75 -9.43 -3.95
CA PHE A 96 9.42 -10.45 -2.96
C PHE A 96 7.99 -10.95 -3.14
N THR A 97 7.77 -12.23 -2.84
CA THR A 97 6.43 -12.84 -2.89
C THR A 97 5.59 -12.56 -1.65
N GLN A 98 6.22 -12.13 -0.56
CA GLN A 98 5.60 -11.69 0.68
C GLN A 98 6.32 -10.42 1.16
N PRO A 99 5.64 -9.52 1.86
CA PRO A 99 6.28 -8.34 2.42
C PRO A 99 7.41 -8.77 3.35
N THR A 100 8.57 -8.13 3.22
CA THR A 100 9.72 -8.35 4.10
C THR A 100 10.17 -7.04 4.71
N MET A 101 11.07 -7.09 5.69
CA MET A 101 11.54 -5.89 6.37
C MET A 101 12.98 -6.03 6.88
N VAL A 102 13.62 -4.88 7.07
CA VAL A 102 14.78 -4.69 7.95
C VAL A 102 14.26 -4.09 9.24
N ALA A 103 14.40 -4.82 10.35
CA ALA A 103 13.89 -4.38 11.64
C ALA A 103 14.83 -3.36 12.29
N SER A 104 14.27 -2.47 13.12
CA SER A 104 15.08 -1.66 14.03
C SER A 104 15.75 -2.52 15.09
N GLN A 105 16.85 -2.03 15.67
CA GLN A 105 17.57 -2.73 16.73
C GLN A 105 16.66 -3.14 17.90
N GLU A 106 15.77 -2.25 18.33
CA GLU A 106 14.79 -2.56 19.39
C GLU A 106 13.87 -3.73 19.02
N ASN A 107 13.47 -3.83 17.76
CA ASN A 107 12.64 -4.94 17.30
C ASN A 107 13.45 -6.23 17.07
N GLU A 108 14.72 -6.12 16.66
CA GLU A 108 15.64 -7.28 16.64
C GLU A 108 15.77 -7.88 18.05
N ASP A 109 15.98 -7.05 19.06
CA ASP A 109 16.14 -7.49 20.45
C ASP A 109 14.84 -8.09 21.00
N ASN A 110 13.71 -7.39 20.84
CA ASN A 110 12.44 -7.78 21.46
C ASN A 110 11.68 -8.87 20.70
N GLN A 111 11.72 -8.87 19.36
CA GLN A 111 10.94 -9.79 18.52
C GLN A 111 11.76 -10.92 17.90
N MET A 112 13.10 -10.76 17.83
CA MET A 112 14.00 -11.73 17.18
C MET A 112 15.07 -12.28 18.12
N SER A 113 14.93 -12.09 19.43
CA SER A 113 15.90 -12.55 20.46
C SER A 113 17.33 -12.04 20.22
N GLY A 114 17.46 -10.82 19.68
CA GLY A 114 18.74 -10.18 19.37
C GLY A 114 19.39 -10.62 18.05
N ASN A 115 18.74 -11.49 17.27
CA ASN A 115 19.23 -11.88 15.95
C ASN A 115 19.06 -10.74 14.94
N LYS A 116 20.00 -10.65 13.99
CA LYS A 116 19.91 -9.67 12.90
C LYS A 116 18.77 -9.98 11.95
N SER A 117 18.08 -8.92 11.55
CA SER A 117 16.87 -8.98 10.72
C SER A 117 17.15 -9.12 9.22
N PHE A 118 18.37 -8.86 8.79
CA PHE A 118 18.76 -8.96 7.40
C PHE A 118 20.22 -9.38 7.26
N GLU A 119 20.48 -10.30 6.35
CA GLU A 119 21.83 -10.77 6.05
C GLU A 119 22.06 -10.84 4.54
N VAL A 120 23.23 -10.38 4.10
CA VAL A 120 23.72 -10.58 2.73
C VAL A 120 24.92 -11.54 2.80
N LEU A 121 24.77 -12.68 2.15
CA LEU A 121 25.77 -13.73 2.09
C LEU A 121 26.45 -13.67 0.72
N ALA A 122 27.64 -13.09 0.67
CA ALA A 122 28.49 -13.10 -0.52
C ALA A 122 29.53 -14.22 -0.42
N THR A 123 29.41 -15.23 -1.28
CA THR A 123 30.36 -16.35 -1.37
C THR A 123 31.35 -16.06 -2.48
N LEU A 124 32.59 -15.77 -2.10
CA LEU A 124 33.69 -15.58 -3.02
C LEU A 124 34.30 -16.94 -3.36
N SER A 125 34.43 -17.24 -4.65
CA SER A 125 35.06 -18.46 -5.12
C SER A 125 36.06 -18.18 -6.24
N THR A 126 37.06 -19.05 -6.35
CA THR A 126 38.08 -18.97 -7.40
C THR A 126 38.50 -20.37 -7.81
N GLY A 127 38.66 -20.59 -9.12
CA GLY A 127 39.23 -21.80 -9.68
C GLY A 127 40.76 -21.73 -9.83
N VAL A 128 41.37 -20.58 -9.50
CA VAL A 128 42.81 -20.34 -9.72
C VAL A 128 43.45 -19.78 -8.46
N GLU A 129 44.61 -20.32 -8.07
CA GLU A 129 45.28 -19.99 -6.81
C GLU A 129 45.74 -18.52 -6.68
N ASN A 130 45.89 -17.81 -7.80
CA ASN A 130 46.46 -16.46 -7.84
C ASN A 130 45.43 -15.34 -8.04
N ILE A 131 44.14 -15.66 -8.11
CA ILE A 131 43.07 -14.68 -8.35
C ILE A 131 42.00 -14.85 -7.26
N THR A 132 41.55 -13.73 -6.70
CA THR A 132 40.40 -13.67 -5.81
C THR A 132 39.48 -12.54 -6.29
N PRO A 133 38.15 -12.70 -6.21
CA PRO A 133 37.26 -11.58 -6.42
C PRO A 133 37.36 -10.61 -5.24
N VAL A 134 36.90 -9.38 -5.44
CA VAL A 134 36.94 -8.32 -4.42
C VAL A 134 35.57 -7.65 -4.28
N ILE A 135 35.21 -7.33 -3.04
CA ILE A 135 34.00 -6.57 -2.70
C ILE A 135 34.42 -5.22 -2.12
N ASP A 136 33.93 -4.11 -2.70
CA ASP A 136 34.07 -2.79 -2.09
C ASP A 136 32.93 -2.54 -1.10
N THR A 137 33.30 -2.41 0.18
CA THR A 137 32.36 -2.22 1.28
C THR A 137 32.09 -0.75 1.62
N GLN A 138 32.78 0.20 1.00
CA GLN A 138 32.60 1.62 1.32
C GLN A 138 31.22 2.15 0.89
N ARG A 139 30.58 1.50 -0.09
CA ARG A 139 29.28 1.91 -0.65
C ARG A 139 28.23 0.79 -0.65
N MET A 140 28.35 -0.17 0.27
CA MET A 140 27.33 -1.21 0.40
C MET A 140 26.06 -0.64 1.03
N GLY A 141 24.91 -1.11 0.58
CA GLY A 141 23.63 -0.68 1.12
C GLY A 141 22.46 -1.51 0.62
N MET A 142 21.30 -1.26 1.20
CA MET A 142 20.04 -1.85 0.78
C MET A 142 19.06 -0.74 0.46
N ILE A 143 18.45 -0.81 -0.72
CA ILE A 143 17.33 0.04 -1.08
C ILE A 143 16.06 -0.77 -0.86
N CYS A 144 15.24 -0.32 0.09
CA CYS A 144 13.94 -0.89 0.41
C CYS A 144 12.85 -0.07 -0.29
N VAL A 145 12.03 -0.73 -1.11
CA VAL A 145 10.88 -0.12 -1.78
C VAL A 145 9.62 -0.83 -1.32
N GLN A 146 8.65 -0.06 -0.85
CA GLN A 146 7.36 -0.56 -0.39
C GLN A 146 6.22 0.03 -1.23
N ASN A 147 5.29 -0.82 -1.64
CA ASN A 147 4.02 -0.42 -2.23
C ASN A 147 3.08 0.11 -1.14
N ARG A 148 2.57 1.31 -1.36
CA ARG A 148 1.61 1.92 -0.43
C ARG A 148 0.19 1.54 -0.81
N ILE A 149 -0.31 0.49 -0.19
CA ILE A 149 -1.68 0.02 -0.37
C ILE A 149 -2.31 -0.36 0.97
N ASN A 150 -3.61 -0.14 1.11
CA ASN A 150 -4.40 -0.51 2.27
C ASN A 150 -5.80 -0.96 1.83
N ASN A 151 -6.60 -1.43 2.77
CA ASN A 151 -7.95 -1.92 2.52
C ASN A 151 -8.97 -1.28 3.46
N ILE A 152 -9.20 0.03 3.34
CA ILE A 152 -10.09 0.76 4.24
C ILE A 152 -11.49 0.90 3.61
N ASN A 153 -12.50 0.30 4.24
CA ASN A 153 -13.90 0.31 3.78
C ASN A 153 -14.81 1.09 4.73
N VAL A 154 -14.56 1.02 6.04
CA VAL A 154 -15.34 1.70 7.09
C VAL A 154 -14.43 2.43 8.08
N ASN A 155 -15.00 3.31 8.91
CA ASN A 155 -14.22 4.08 9.88
C ASN A 155 -13.51 3.19 10.92
N THR A 156 -14.10 2.05 11.28
CA THR A 156 -13.52 1.06 12.19
C THR A 156 -12.29 0.37 11.62
N ASP A 157 -12.09 0.44 10.30
CA ASP A 157 -10.90 -0.10 9.65
C ASP A 157 -9.67 0.78 9.93
N TYR A 158 -9.92 2.08 10.11
CA TYR A 158 -8.90 3.11 10.28
C TYR A 158 -8.68 3.48 11.76
N TYR A 159 -9.75 3.46 12.56
CA TYR A 159 -9.71 3.73 14.01
C TYR A 159 -10.32 2.56 14.77
N SER A 160 -9.74 2.18 15.91
CA SER A 160 -10.33 1.13 16.74
C SER A 160 -11.70 1.55 17.29
N SER A 161 -12.62 0.60 17.41
CA SER A 161 -13.99 0.84 17.89
C SER A 161 -14.03 1.55 19.25
N GLY A 162 -13.10 1.23 20.14
CA GLY A 162 -12.97 1.88 21.45
C GLY A 162 -12.66 3.38 21.37
N VAL A 163 -11.95 3.83 20.34
CA VAL A 163 -11.63 5.26 20.13
C VAL A 163 -12.80 5.99 19.47
N LEU A 164 -13.54 5.31 18.58
CA LEU A 164 -14.75 5.86 17.95
C LEU A 164 -15.93 6.02 18.93
N THR A 165 -15.93 5.27 20.04
CA THR A 165 -17.02 5.23 21.04
C THR A 165 -16.63 5.83 22.40
N ALA A 166 -15.42 6.39 22.53
CA ALA A 166 -14.85 6.86 23.80
C ALA A 166 -15.58 8.05 24.47
N ASP A 167 -16.51 8.73 23.78
CA ASP A 167 -17.35 9.76 24.40
C ASP A 167 -18.84 9.37 24.41
N THR A 168 -19.34 9.03 25.59
CA THR A 168 -20.79 8.88 25.86
C THR A 168 -21.37 10.07 26.63
N THR A 169 -20.62 11.17 26.74
CA THR A 169 -21.07 12.44 27.32
C THR A 169 -21.61 13.32 26.18
N PRO A 170 -22.90 13.72 26.23
CA PRO A 170 -23.58 14.31 25.07
C PRO A 170 -23.23 15.80 24.92
N ALA A 171 -22.00 16.11 24.48
CA ALA A 171 -21.63 17.47 24.07
C ALA A 171 -20.45 17.59 23.08
N THR A 172 -19.56 16.61 22.92
CA THR A 172 -18.30 16.86 22.18
C THR A 172 -17.70 15.64 21.46
N GLY A 173 -18.46 15.07 20.50
CA GLY A 173 -17.87 14.48 19.29
C GLY A 173 -17.23 13.09 19.41
N THR A 174 -17.24 12.38 18.27
CA THR A 174 -16.40 11.21 18.07
C THR A 174 -14.96 11.70 17.92
N ILE A 175 -14.02 11.24 18.75
CA ILE A 175 -12.64 11.80 18.79
C ILE A 175 -11.97 11.78 17.39
N PHE A 176 -12.39 10.87 16.51
CA PHE A 176 -11.94 10.82 15.12
C PHE A 176 -13.03 10.46 14.07
N GLY A 177 -14.32 10.45 14.40
CA GLY A 177 -15.33 10.11 13.39
C GLY A 177 -15.40 11.13 12.26
N ASP A 178 -15.13 12.41 12.56
CA ASP A 178 -15.03 13.48 11.55
C ASP A 178 -13.71 13.43 10.75
N SER A 179 -12.70 12.69 11.23
CA SER A 179 -11.40 12.52 10.54
C SER A 179 -11.41 11.39 9.52
N TYR A 180 -12.50 10.63 9.42
CA TYR A 180 -12.69 9.60 8.41
C TYR A 180 -13.57 10.13 7.27
N SER A 181 -13.03 10.12 6.06
CA SER A 181 -13.80 10.40 4.84
C SER A 181 -14.09 9.09 4.11
N PRO A 182 -15.37 8.70 3.93
CA PRO A 182 -15.71 7.52 3.13
C PRO A 182 -15.31 7.73 1.67
N LYS A 183 -15.20 6.63 0.92
CA LYS A 183 -14.83 6.66 -0.51
C LYS A 183 -15.73 7.54 -1.38
N THR A 184 -16.97 7.73 -0.95
CA THR A 184 -18.01 8.55 -1.58
C THR A 184 -17.94 10.03 -1.24
N ALA A 185 -17.14 10.44 -0.24
CA ALA A 185 -17.02 11.84 0.16
C ALA A 185 -16.40 12.69 -0.95
N GLY A 186 -16.95 13.89 -1.20
CA GLY A 186 -16.46 14.79 -2.25
C GLY A 186 -14.98 15.16 -2.09
N GLU A 187 -14.51 15.21 -0.84
CA GLU A 187 -13.13 15.49 -0.47
C GLU A 187 -12.61 14.46 0.55
N GLY A 188 -11.32 14.16 0.45
CA GLY A 188 -10.66 13.18 1.31
C GLY A 188 -10.96 11.72 0.93
N ASP A 189 -10.11 10.84 1.44
CA ASP A 189 -10.28 9.38 1.45
C ASP A 189 -9.21 8.78 2.36
N ALA A 190 -9.52 7.69 3.05
CA ALA A 190 -8.58 6.99 3.91
C ALA A 190 -7.68 5.98 3.16
N ASN A 191 -7.98 5.68 1.89
CA ASN A 191 -7.19 4.75 1.09
C ASN A 191 -5.92 5.41 0.52
N ALA A 192 -4.83 4.64 0.45
CA ALA A 192 -3.51 5.15 0.08
C ALA A 192 -3.30 5.30 -1.44
N ALA A 193 -3.90 4.40 -2.23
CA ALA A 193 -3.68 4.34 -3.68
C ALA A 193 -4.94 4.79 -4.43
N ILE A 194 -4.96 6.07 -4.83
CA ILE A 194 -6.11 6.70 -5.47
C ILE A 194 -5.66 7.47 -6.70
N TYR A 195 -6.36 7.26 -7.82
CA TYR A 195 -6.22 8.02 -9.05
C TYR A 195 -7.50 8.81 -9.32
N ILE A 196 -7.37 10.12 -9.51
CA ILE A 196 -8.51 11.01 -9.82
C ILE A 196 -8.20 11.76 -11.11
N THR A 197 -9.10 11.73 -12.07
CA THR A 197 -8.99 12.55 -13.28
C THR A 197 -9.25 14.00 -12.95
N ARG A 198 -8.62 14.92 -13.70
CA ARG A 198 -9.08 16.32 -13.71
C ARG A 198 -10.54 16.40 -14.17
N LYS A 199 -11.24 17.49 -13.84
CA LYS A 199 -12.57 17.78 -14.36
C LYS A 199 -12.54 17.78 -15.89
N ILE A 200 -13.36 16.92 -16.51
CA ILE A 200 -13.54 16.86 -17.96
C ILE A 200 -14.83 17.59 -18.29
N SER A 201 -14.74 18.66 -19.09
CA SER A 201 -15.91 19.42 -19.53
C SER A 201 -16.30 18.99 -20.95
N LEU A 202 -17.60 18.86 -21.19
CA LEU A 202 -18.16 18.40 -22.45
C LEU A 202 -18.71 19.57 -23.25
N ALA A 203 -18.58 19.50 -24.57
CA ALA A 203 -19.18 20.48 -25.47
C ALA A 203 -20.71 20.33 -25.56
N ASN A 204 -21.20 19.09 -25.46
CA ASN A 204 -22.62 18.76 -25.45
C ASN A 204 -22.94 17.95 -24.19
N ALA A 205 -24.14 18.13 -23.65
CA ALA A 205 -24.60 17.34 -22.51
C ALA A 205 -24.65 15.84 -22.86
N SER A 206 -24.31 14.99 -21.90
CA SER A 206 -24.36 13.52 -22.01
C SER A 206 -25.27 12.93 -20.93
N THR A 207 -25.74 11.71 -21.14
CA THR A 207 -26.69 11.00 -20.26
C THR A 207 -26.16 9.63 -19.80
N SER A 208 -24.98 9.22 -20.28
CA SER A 208 -24.28 8.03 -19.80
C SER A 208 -22.76 8.21 -19.79
N LEU A 209 -22.09 7.42 -18.96
CA LEU A 209 -20.65 7.37 -18.82
C LEU A 209 -20.16 5.93 -18.84
N LYS A 210 -19.18 5.66 -19.68
CA LYS A 210 -18.51 4.37 -19.81
C LYS A 210 -17.03 4.52 -19.50
N ILE A 211 -16.52 3.69 -18.60
CA ILE A 211 -15.11 3.63 -18.21
C ILE A 211 -14.57 2.25 -18.53
N MET A 212 -13.40 2.20 -19.15
CA MET A 212 -12.72 1.00 -19.57
C MET A 212 -11.23 1.11 -19.25
N PHE A 213 -10.64 0.03 -18.75
CA PHE A 213 -9.20 -0.07 -18.57
C PHE A 213 -8.79 -1.54 -18.46
N ASP A 214 -7.52 -1.78 -18.74
CA ASP A 214 -6.88 -3.07 -18.54
C ASP A 214 -6.22 -3.11 -17.17
N ALA A 215 -6.48 -4.15 -16.38
CA ALA A 215 -5.86 -4.28 -15.07
C ALA A 215 -5.40 -5.69 -14.72
N ILE A 216 -4.31 -5.75 -13.93
CA ILE A 216 -3.86 -6.92 -13.20
C ILE A 216 -4.41 -6.81 -11.78
N VAL A 217 -5.17 -7.81 -11.36
CA VAL A 217 -5.75 -7.88 -10.02
C VAL A 217 -5.64 -9.33 -9.54
N PHE A 218 -4.90 -9.55 -8.46
CA PHE A 218 -4.81 -10.83 -7.76
C PHE A 218 -5.95 -10.98 -6.74
N SER A 219 -6.09 -12.16 -6.14
CA SER A 219 -7.11 -12.43 -5.11
C SER A 219 -7.02 -11.54 -3.88
N SER A 220 -5.82 -11.00 -3.61
CA SER A 220 -5.52 -10.12 -2.48
C SER A 220 -5.81 -8.64 -2.78
N ALA A 221 -6.27 -8.29 -3.98
CA ALA A 221 -6.36 -6.92 -4.45
C ALA A 221 -7.75 -6.58 -5.01
N TYR A 222 -8.13 -5.31 -4.93
CA TYR A 222 -9.44 -4.81 -5.33
C TYR A 222 -9.33 -3.46 -6.05
N ILE A 223 -10.26 -3.21 -6.97
CA ILE A 223 -10.40 -1.93 -7.67
C ILE A 223 -11.84 -1.47 -7.53
N ASP A 224 -12.02 -0.30 -6.91
CA ASP A 224 -13.32 0.37 -6.83
C ASP A 224 -13.29 1.58 -7.77
N VAL A 225 -14.34 1.72 -8.59
CA VAL A 225 -14.45 2.79 -9.58
C VAL A 225 -15.61 3.69 -9.20
N PHE A 226 -15.35 4.99 -9.18
CA PHE A 226 -16.29 6.01 -8.83
C PHE A 226 -16.33 7.09 -9.91
N TYR A 227 -17.47 7.77 -10.01
CA TYR A 227 -17.66 8.91 -10.89
C TYR A 227 -18.38 10.03 -10.15
N LYS A 228 -18.15 11.27 -10.59
CA LYS A 228 -18.99 12.41 -10.24
C LYS A 228 -19.31 13.20 -11.50
N VAL A 229 -20.55 13.68 -11.60
CA VAL A 229 -21.04 14.47 -12.74
C VAL A 229 -21.54 15.82 -12.25
N LEU A 230 -21.36 16.85 -13.07
CA LEU A 230 -21.97 18.16 -12.89
C LEU A 230 -23.12 18.30 -13.87
N LYS A 231 -24.34 18.37 -13.34
CA LYS A 231 -25.55 18.57 -14.16
C LYS A 231 -25.54 19.97 -14.78
N SER A 232 -26.31 20.12 -15.85
CA SER A 232 -26.39 21.40 -16.60
C SER A 232 -27.00 22.54 -15.79
N ASP A 233 -27.86 22.20 -14.83
CA ASP A 233 -28.61 23.11 -13.95
C ASP A 233 -28.01 23.22 -12.54
N ASP A 234 -26.96 22.44 -12.24
CA ASP A 234 -26.33 22.43 -10.93
C ASP A 234 -25.25 23.52 -10.81
N THR A 235 -25.34 24.32 -9.76
CA THR A 235 -24.39 25.40 -9.44
C THR A 235 -23.44 25.03 -8.31
N THR A 236 -23.57 23.82 -7.77
CA THR A 236 -22.71 23.28 -6.72
C THR A 236 -21.26 23.25 -7.21
N ALA A 237 -20.33 23.63 -6.32
CA ALA A 237 -18.92 23.56 -6.62
C ALA A 237 -18.53 22.11 -6.94
N PHE A 238 -17.77 21.90 -8.02
CA PHE A 238 -17.46 20.56 -8.51
C PHE A 238 -16.72 19.68 -7.46
N GLU A 239 -15.96 20.30 -6.57
CA GLU A 239 -15.23 19.59 -5.52
C GLU A 239 -16.10 19.12 -4.37
N SER A 240 -17.21 19.80 -4.08
CA SER A 240 -18.13 19.38 -3.03
C SER A 240 -19.13 18.31 -3.48
N ILE A 241 -19.13 17.93 -4.76
CA ILE A 241 -19.99 16.86 -5.27
C ILE A 241 -19.45 15.51 -4.80
N THR A 242 -20.31 14.72 -4.14
CA THR A 242 -20.01 13.37 -3.69
C THR A 242 -19.79 12.41 -4.84
N TRP A 243 -18.93 11.43 -4.64
CA TRP A 243 -18.67 10.38 -5.62
C TRP A 243 -19.74 9.29 -5.58
N SER A 244 -20.15 8.84 -6.76
CA SER A 244 -21.04 7.71 -6.95
C SER A 244 -20.23 6.48 -7.37
N GLU A 245 -20.46 5.35 -6.72
CA GLU A 245 -19.81 4.08 -7.07
C GLU A 245 -20.37 3.52 -8.38
N MET A 246 -19.50 2.91 -9.19
CA MET A 246 -19.88 2.17 -10.39
C MET A 246 -19.80 0.68 -10.15
N THR A 247 -20.79 -0.05 -10.65
CA THR A 247 -20.75 -1.51 -10.73
C THR A 247 -20.05 -1.95 -11.99
N ILE A 248 -19.25 -3.01 -11.89
CA ILE A 248 -18.62 -3.62 -13.07
C ILE A 248 -19.68 -4.30 -13.94
N ASP A 249 -19.61 -4.10 -15.26
CA ASP A 249 -20.61 -4.62 -16.21
C ASP A 249 -20.59 -6.16 -16.28
N LYS A 250 -19.38 -6.72 -16.19
CA LYS A 250 -19.13 -8.17 -16.26
C LYS A 250 -18.09 -8.53 -15.23
N ALA A 251 -18.34 -9.60 -14.48
CA ALA A 251 -17.34 -10.14 -13.56
C ALA A 251 -16.10 -10.58 -14.34
N VAL A 252 -14.94 -10.08 -13.91
CA VAL A 252 -13.63 -10.43 -14.48
C VAL A 252 -12.89 -11.23 -13.42
N SER A 253 -12.45 -12.44 -13.78
CA SER A 253 -11.66 -13.28 -12.89
C SER A 253 -10.27 -12.69 -12.63
N GLU A 254 -9.63 -13.15 -11.55
CA GLU A 254 -8.30 -12.72 -11.11
C GLU A 254 -7.20 -13.05 -12.13
N SER A 255 -6.24 -12.14 -12.25
CA SER A 255 -5.05 -12.31 -13.08
C SER A 255 -4.16 -13.44 -12.56
N LYS A 256 -3.51 -14.15 -13.49
CA LYS A 256 -2.64 -15.29 -13.14
C LYS A 256 -1.18 -14.90 -12.91
N ASP A 257 -0.76 -13.79 -13.51
CA ASP A 257 0.60 -13.29 -13.49
C ASP A 257 0.63 -11.78 -13.81
N TYR A 258 1.82 -11.18 -13.70
CA TYR A 258 2.07 -9.76 -13.97
C TYR A 258 2.10 -9.39 -15.46
N GLY A 259 1.88 -10.33 -16.38
CA GLY A 259 1.67 -10.07 -17.80
C GLY A 259 0.19 -10.12 -18.20
N ASN A 260 -0.68 -10.66 -17.34
CA ASN A 260 -2.07 -10.95 -17.66
C ASN A 260 -3.01 -9.80 -17.30
N PHE A 261 -2.92 -8.72 -18.06
CA PHE A 261 -3.90 -7.64 -18.06
C PHE A 261 -5.25 -8.13 -18.58
N ARG A 262 -6.33 -7.75 -17.88
CA ARG A 262 -7.71 -8.05 -18.28
C ARG A 262 -8.54 -6.78 -18.30
N GLU A 263 -9.27 -6.61 -19.39
CA GLU A 263 -10.18 -5.48 -19.59
C GLU A 263 -11.32 -5.52 -18.57
N ARG A 264 -11.57 -4.37 -17.93
CA ARG A 264 -12.70 -4.13 -17.05
C ARG A 264 -13.50 -2.96 -17.61
N THR A 265 -14.81 -3.15 -17.67
CA THR A 265 -15.75 -2.16 -18.19
C THR A 265 -16.78 -1.83 -17.12
N TYR A 266 -17.06 -0.54 -16.98
CA TYR A 266 -18.06 0.03 -16.09
C TYR A 266 -18.92 1.00 -16.89
N GLU A 267 -20.22 0.82 -16.86
CA GLU A 267 -21.16 1.68 -17.55
C GLU A 267 -22.28 2.13 -16.61
N VAL A 268 -22.56 3.43 -16.62
CA VAL A 268 -23.74 4.01 -15.99
C VAL A 268 -24.53 4.77 -17.04
N ALA A 269 -25.83 4.48 -17.11
CA ALA A 269 -26.76 5.08 -18.05
C ALA A 269 -27.98 5.65 -17.33
N GLY A 270 -28.73 6.51 -18.02
CA GLY A 270 -29.92 7.15 -17.46
C GLY A 270 -29.59 8.25 -16.44
N LEU A 271 -28.41 8.86 -16.56
CA LEU A 271 -28.06 10.04 -15.78
C LEU A 271 -28.79 11.27 -16.33
N ASP A 272 -29.08 12.21 -15.44
CA ASP A 272 -29.49 13.55 -15.86
C ASP A 272 -28.41 14.19 -16.74
N GLY A 273 -28.82 15.02 -17.69
CA GLY A 273 -27.92 15.67 -18.64
C GLY A 273 -26.77 16.43 -17.94
N PHE A 274 -25.55 15.90 -18.07
CA PHE A 274 -24.35 16.45 -17.44
C PHE A 274 -23.41 17.10 -18.45
N ILE A 275 -22.76 18.18 -18.02
CA ILE A 275 -21.83 18.98 -18.84
C ILE A 275 -20.37 18.78 -18.43
N ALA A 276 -20.12 18.17 -17.28
CA ALA A 276 -18.77 17.80 -16.86
C ALA A 276 -18.79 16.55 -15.98
N PHE A 277 -17.67 15.83 -15.95
CA PHE A 277 -17.50 14.66 -15.10
C PHE A 277 -16.05 14.49 -14.66
N ALA A 278 -15.84 13.66 -13.64
CA ALA A 278 -14.54 13.14 -13.25
C ALA A 278 -14.69 11.68 -12.80
N VAL A 279 -13.57 10.95 -12.85
CA VAL A 279 -13.48 9.55 -12.47
C VAL A 279 -12.45 9.42 -11.35
N LYS A 280 -12.79 8.62 -10.34
CA LYS A 280 -11.94 8.24 -9.22
C LYS A 280 -11.78 6.72 -9.24
N ILE A 281 -10.54 6.26 -9.24
CA ILE A 281 -10.21 4.84 -9.15
C ILE A 281 -9.45 4.63 -7.84
N ILE A 282 -9.96 3.76 -6.99
CA ILE A 282 -9.33 3.40 -5.73
C ILE A 282 -8.77 1.99 -5.87
N MET A 283 -7.47 1.85 -5.62
CA MET A 283 -6.78 0.57 -5.58
C MET A 283 -6.62 0.17 -4.12
N ARG A 284 -7.11 -1.02 -3.78
CA ARG A 284 -7.02 -1.58 -2.43
C ARG A 284 -6.38 -2.95 -2.48
N GLY A 285 -5.88 -3.40 -1.33
CA GLY A 285 -5.34 -4.73 -1.21
C GLY A 285 -5.00 -5.11 0.22
N THR A 286 -4.94 -6.40 0.44
CA THR A 286 -4.57 -7.05 1.71
C THR A 286 -3.12 -7.48 1.73
N LYS A 287 -2.43 -7.41 0.58
CA LYS A 287 -1.04 -7.81 0.41
C LYS A 287 -0.26 -6.78 -0.39
N SER A 288 0.77 -6.18 0.20
CA SER A 288 1.52 -5.08 -0.45
C SER A 288 2.39 -5.51 -1.62
N THR A 289 2.81 -6.79 -1.67
CA THR A 289 3.59 -7.32 -2.80
C THR A 289 2.75 -7.60 -4.04
N GLU A 290 1.42 -7.59 -3.94
CA GLU A 290 0.49 -7.89 -5.05
C GLU A 290 -0.44 -6.69 -5.35
N PRO A 291 0.10 -5.49 -5.62
CA PRO A 291 -0.74 -4.33 -5.88
C PRO A 291 -1.47 -4.45 -7.23
N PRO A 292 -2.63 -3.80 -7.41
CA PRO A 292 -3.24 -3.66 -8.72
C PRO A 292 -2.35 -2.87 -9.70
N PHE A 293 -2.31 -3.30 -10.95
CA PHE A 293 -1.72 -2.52 -12.05
C PHE A 293 -2.80 -2.16 -13.04
N ILE A 294 -2.83 -0.91 -13.50
CA ILE A 294 -3.83 -0.41 -14.45
C ILE A 294 -3.10 0.21 -15.65
N LYS A 295 -3.59 -0.06 -16.86
CA LYS A 295 -3.15 0.55 -18.10
C LYS A 295 -4.32 0.80 -19.05
N ASP A 296 -4.05 1.52 -20.13
CA ASP A 296 -5.00 1.74 -21.24
C ASP A 296 -6.35 2.32 -20.78
N PHE A 297 -6.30 3.23 -19.79
CA PHE A 297 -7.46 3.90 -19.25
C PHE A 297 -8.19 4.76 -20.29
N ARG A 298 -9.50 4.54 -20.42
CA ARG A 298 -10.38 5.25 -21.33
C ARG A 298 -11.72 5.55 -20.68
N THR A 299 -12.24 6.74 -20.94
CA THR A 299 -13.58 7.18 -20.52
C THR A 299 -14.34 7.71 -21.72
N ILE A 300 -15.62 7.38 -21.83
CA ILE A 300 -16.51 7.80 -22.92
C ILE A 300 -17.80 8.31 -22.30
N ALA A 301 -18.12 9.59 -22.51
CA ALA A 301 -19.44 10.12 -22.22
C ALA A 301 -20.31 9.95 -23.47
N LEU A 302 -21.52 9.39 -23.32
CA LEU A 302 -22.44 9.22 -24.44
C LEU A 302 -23.75 9.99 -24.19
N ALA A 303 -24.32 10.48 -25.28
CA ALA A 303 -25.68 11.00 -25.31
C ALA A 303 -26.55 9.94 -25.99
N LEU A 304 -27.49 9.38 -25.23
CA LEU A 304 -28.57 8.53 -25.71
C LEU A 304 -29.82 9.35 -25.98
#